data_AF-A0A7S2JW88-F1
#
_entry.id   AF-A0A7S2JW88-F1
#
_cell.length_a   1.000
_cell.length_b   1.000
_cell.length_c   1.000
_cell.angle_alpha   90.00
_cell.angle_beta   90.00
_cell.angle_gamma   90.00
#
_symmetry.space_group_name_H-M   'P 1'
#
loop_
_entity.id
_entity.type
_entity.pdbx_description
1 polymer ?
#
loop_
_entity_poly.entity_id
_entity_poly.type
_entity_poly.pdbx_seq_one_letter_code
_entity_poly.pdbx_strand_id
1 'polypeptide(L)'
;MCGGRGYIVGTAHELFEDVDDWGAAAILHSPLKVGDPPESGEPPEKRPRTADVFLAAAVPKASAMMPPAQAPIELVELAAEDQELRPGTDKELRRDLKVLGQVASLEDKGSIPRAVAALRERYLPLLGAHAVFEAFSDTFSRAKLVAHRKALLYAVHDLFMGKRGAAMKPKGRRKDCVDRFLVRIGQFIRSFSSQQREAYVKVLLDWQSCKVLLPTELERVKDAWDMD
;
A
#
# COMPACT_ATOMS: atom_id res chain seq x y z
N MET A 1 -44.66 7.54 -7.77
CA MET A 1 -43.36 8.02 -8.28
C MET A 1 -42.56 8.52 -7.10
N CYS A 2 -41.39 7.95 -6.82
CA CYS A 2 -40.49 8.42 -5.76
C CYS A 2 -39.28 9.08 -6.40
N GLY A 3 -39.18 10.40 -6.29
CA GLY A 3 -38.05 11.16 -6.82
C GLY A 3 -36.81 11.04 -5.95
N GLY A 4 -35.65 10.81 -6.56
CA GLY A 4 -34.37 10.79 -5.85
C GLY A 4 -34.00 12.18 -5.32
N ARG A 5 -33.41 12.23 -4.13
CA ARG A 5 -32.69 13.40 -3.62
C ARG A 5 -31.20 13.18 -3.85
N GLY A 6 -30.66 13.83 -4.87
CA GLY A 6 -29.22 14.06 -4.95
C GLY A 6 -28.84 15.10 -3.90
N TYR A 7 -27.78 14.83 -3.13
CA TYR A 7 -27.22 15.80 -2.19
C TYR A 7 -25.98 16.43 -2.80
N ILE A 8 -25.94 17.76 -2.75
CA ILE A 8 -24.91 18.59 -3.37
C ILE A 8 -23.62 18.47 -2.57
N VAL A 9 -22.49 18.33 -3.28
CA VAL A 9 -21.15 18.23 -2.67
C VAL A 9 -20.78 19.57 -2.04
N GLY A 10 -20.92 19.65 -0.71
CA GLY A 10 -20.49 20.78 0.11
C GLY A 10 -18.97 20.82 0.33
N THR A 11 -18.46 21.98 0.77
CA THR A 11 -17.03 22.28 0.89
C THR A 11 -16.28 21.39 1.90
N ALA A 12 -15.13 20.86 1.46
CA ALA A 12 -14.34 19.83 2.15
C ALA A 12 -13.51 20.32 3.36
N HIS A 13 -14.12 21.04 4.30
CA HIS A 13 -13.49 21.46 5.57
C HIS A 13 -14.24 21.03 6.84
N GLU A 14 -15.47 20.52 6.72
CA GLU A 14 -16.32 20.14 7.87
C GLU A 14 -16.55 18.62 7.89
N LEU A 15 -15.47 17.84 7.79
CA LEU A 15 -15.52 16.37 7.72
C LEU A 15 -14.35 15.70 8.48
N PHE A 16 -13.86 16.37 9.52
CA PHE A 16 -12.65 15.99 10.26
C PHE A 16 -12.90 15.36 11.64
N GLU A 17 -14.16 15.29 12.12
CA GLU A 17 -14.46 14.79 13.47
C GLU A 17 -14.78 13.27 13.51
N ASP A 18 -15.30 12.68 12.43
CA ASP A 18 -15.66 11.24 12.36
C ASP A 18 -14.50 10.30 11.91
N VAL A 19 -13.25 10.78 11.97
CA VAL A 19 -12.06 10.00 11.58
C VAL A 19 -11.46 9.23 12.77
N ASP A 20 -11.78 9.63 14.00
CA ASP A 20 -11.18 9.08 15.23
C ASP A 20 -11.63 7.64 15.56
N ASP A 21 -12.75 7.16 15.00
CA ASP A 21 -13.25 5.81 15.29
C ASP A 21 -12.55 4.70 14.46
N TRP A 22 -12.43 4.85 13.12
CA TRP A 22 -11.79 3.84 12.24
C TRP A 22 -11.09 4.48 11.02
N GLY A 23 -9.85 4.96 11.22
CA GLY A 23 -9.06 5.73 10.25
C GLY A 23 -8.54 4.96 9.00
N ALA A 24 -9.43 4.48 8.14
CA ALA A 24 -9.07 3.87 6.83
C ALA A 24 -9.49 4.71 5.59
N ALA A 25 -10.59 5.45 5.69
CA ALA A 25 -11.44 5.80 4.53
C ALA A 25 -11.03 7.00 3.66
N ALA A 26 -9.99 7.77 4.01
CA ALA A 26 -9.81 9.12 3.45
C ALA A 26 -8.40 9.40 2.91
N ILE A 27 -7.99 8.71 1.82
CA ILE A 27 -6.78 9.09 1.05
C ILE A 27 -7.00 9.05 -0.47
N LEU A 28 -8.17 9.52 -0.88
CA LEU A 28 -8.39 10.33 -2.08
C LEU A 28 -9.24 11.52 -1.58
N HIS A 29 -9.00 12.79 -1.90
CA HIS A 29 -8.32 13.34 -3.07
C HIS A 29 -7.44 14.56 -2.71
N SER A 30 -6.43 14.82 -3.53
CA SER A 30 -6.12 16.19 -3.93
C SER A 30 -6.36 16.29 -5.44
N PRO A 31 -7.36 17.05 -5.91
CA PRO A 31 -7.37 17.44 -7.31
C PRO A 31 -6.21 18.40 -7.57
N LEU A 32 -5.58 18.28 -8.73
CA LEU A 32 -4.66 19.29 -9.23
C LEU A 32 -5.42 20.63 -9.32
N LYS A 33 -4.95 21.67 -8.62
CA LYS A 33 -5.36 23.02 -8.95
C LYS A 33 -4.75 23.37 -10.31
N VAL A 34 -5.59 23.30 -11.34
CA VAL A 34 -5.47 24.14 -12.52
C VAL A 34 -5.26 25.57 -12.04
N GLY A 35 -4.17 26.21 -12.46
CA GLY A 35 -4.06 27.66 -12.37
C GLY A 35 -4.81 28.27 -13.54
N ASP A 36 -5.84 29.05 -13.27
CA ASP A 36 -6.43 29.91 -14.28
C ASP A 36 -5.41 30.99 -14.73
N PRO A 37 -5.46 31.43 -16.00
CA PRO A 37 -4.44 32.28 -16.57
C PRO A 37 -4.55 33.74 -16.10
N PRO A 38 -3.45 34.51 -16.08
CA PRO A 38 -3.53 35.96 -16.10
C PRO A 38 -4.10 36.41 -17.46
N GLU A 39 -5.22 37.11 -17.41
CA GLU A 39 -5.85 37.76 -18.57
C GLU A 39 -5.10 39.04 -18.97
N SER A 40 -5.19 39.42 -20.25
CA SER A 40 -4.66 40.64 -20.90
C SER A 40 -3.21 40.61 -21.44
N GLY A 41 -3.08 40.74 -22.78
CA GLY A 41 -1.81 40.93 -23.50
C GLY A 41 -1.87 40.43 -24.95
N GLU A 42 -2.07 41.35 -25.91
CA GLU A 42 -2.37 41.16 -27.35
C GLU A 42 -1.49 40.19 -28.20
N PRO A 43 -2.01 39.73 -29.38
CA PRO A 43 -1.39 38.69 -30.21
C PRO A 43 -0.43 39.23 -31.30
N PRO A 44 0.38 38.34 -31.90
CA PRO A 44 0.53 38.40 -33.36
C PRO A 44 0.46 37.05 -34.10
N GLU A 45 -0.30 37.11 -35.19
CA GLU A 45 -0.08 36.56 -36.54
C GLU A 45 0.15 35.05 -36.81
N LYS A 46 -0.73 34.58 -37.71
CA LYS A 46 -0.71 33.31 -38.45
C LYS A 46 0.36 33.33 -39.55
N ARG A 47 0.94 32.17 -39.91
CA ARG A 47 0.87 31.57 -41.28
C ARG A 47 1.47 30.15 -41.35
N PRO A 48 1.18 29.35 -42.42
CA PRO A 48 1.20 27.87 -42.36
C PRO A 48 2.01 27.15 -43.48
N ARG A 49 1.84 25.82 -43.57
CA ARG A 49 2.34 24.84 -44.59
C ARG A 49 3.83 24.47 -44.44
N THR A 50 4.33 23.30 -44.87
CA THR A 50 3.88 22.17 -45.73
C THR A 50 3.99 20.82 -44.98
N ALA A 51 3.30 19.71 -45.26
CA ALA A 51 2.88 19.00 -46.50
C ALA A 51 3.99 18.13 -47.17
N ASP A 52 3.60 16.88 -47.46
CA ASP A 52 4.18 15.87 -48.39
C ASP A 52 5.52 15.17 -48.06
N VAL A 53 5.86 13.94 -48.54
CA VAL A 53 5.19 12.65 -48.94
C VAL A 53 6.35 11.61 -49.10
N PHE A 54 6.04 10.34 -49.40
CA PHE A 54 6.93 9.23 -49.89
C PHE A 54 7.65 8.38 -48.82
N LEU A 55 8.05 7.12 -49.08
CA LEU A 55 7.46 5.93 -49.76
C LEU A 55 8.51 4.78 -49.67
N ALA A 56 8.13 3.55 -50.04
CA ALA A 56 8.97 2.35 -50.19
C ALA A 56 9.60 1.79 -48.89
N ALA A 57 9.35 0.54 -48.45
CA ALA A 57 9.37 -0.77 -49.10
C ALA A 57 10.77 -1.39 -49.27
N ALA A 58 11.02 -2.52 -48.59
CA ALA A 58 11.73 -3.68 -49.13
C ALA A 58 11.67 -4.87 -48.13
N VAL A 59 11.15 -6.01 -48.59
CA VAL A 59 11.35 -7.33 -47.98
C VAL A 59 12.49 -8.02 -48.74
N PRO A 60 13.42 -8.71 -48.07
CA PRO A 60 14.12 -9.84 -48.67
C PRO A 60 13.66 -11.18 -48.06
N LYS A 61 13.58 -12.20 -48.92
CA LYS A 61 13.08 -13.55 -48.62
C LYS A 61 14.16 -14.57 -49.00
N ALA A 62 14.69 -15.29 -48.00
CA ALA A 62 15.45 -16.54 -48.16
C ALA A 62 15.37 -17.28 -46.80
N SER A 63 14.84 -18.49 -46.62
CA SER A 63 14.84 -19.73 -47.41
C SER A 63 16.15 -20.51 -47.38
N ALA A 64 16.32 -21.39 -46.38
CA ALA A 64 17.05 -22.66 -46.50
C ALA A 64 16.78 -23.64 -45.34
N MET A 65 16.29 -24.83 -45.69
CA MET A 65 16.67 -26.16 -45.16
C MET A 65 16.54 -26.51 -43.66
N MET A 66 15.47 -27.28 -43.39
CA MET A 66 15.45 -28.45 -42.48
C MET A 66 16.06 -29.70 -43.18
N PRO A 67 16.22 -30.89 -42.54
CA PRO A 67 16.45 -31.28 -41.12
C PRO A 67 17.58 -32.35 -41.06
N PRO A 68 17.59 -33.43 -40.22
CA PRO A 68 17.05 -33.66 -38.87
C PRO A 68 18.11 -34.12 -37.84
N ALA A 69 17.78 -34.03 -36.55
CA ALA A 69 18.34 -34.92 -35.52
C ALA A 69 17.27 -35.19 -34.45
N GLN A 70 16.88 -36.45 -34.30
CA GLN A 70 15.93 -36.88 -33.27
C GLN A 70 16.67 -36.97 -31.93
N ALA A 71 16.31 -36.12 -30.97
CA ALA A 71 16.59 -36.34 -29.56
C ALA A 71 15.34 -36.91 -28.88
N PRO A 72 15.47 -37.81 -27.89
CA PRO A 72 14.31 -38.31 -27.16
C PRO A 72 13.61 -37.15 -26.45
N ILE A 73 12.29 -37.02 -26.67
CA ILE A 73 11.45 -36.20 -25.81
C ILE A 73 11.28 -37.00 -24.52
N GLU A 74 12.19 -36.77 -23.55
CA GLU A 74 11.87 -37.09 -22.17
C GLU A 74 10.57 -36.38 -21.80
N LEU A 75 9.69 -37.10 -21.09
CA LEU A 75 8.54 -36.49 -20.45
C LEU A 75 9.06 -35.47 -19.43
N VAL A 76 9.18 -34.21 -19.86
CA VAL A 76 9.03 -33.09 -18.94
C VAL A 76 7.58 -33.17 -18.48
N GLU A 77 7.38 -33.75 -17.30
CA GLU A 77 6.13 -33.65 -16.58
C GLU A 77 5.78 -32.16 -16.48
N LEU A 78 4.81 -31.75 -17.30
CA LEU A 78 4.06 -30.52 -17.10
C LEU A 78 3.22 -30.71 -15.84
N ALA A 79 3.89 -30.68 -14.69
CA ALA A 79 3.33 -30.35 -13.39
C ALA A 79 2.93 -28.86 -13.41
N ALA A 80 2.01 -28.55 -14.32
CA ALA A 80 1.41 -27.25 -14.51
C ALA A 80 0.48 -26.98 -13.33
N GLU A 81 1.10 -26.52 -12.25
CA GLU A 81 0.54 -25.53 -11.33
C GLU A 81 -0.89 -25.78 -10.85
N ASP A 82 -1.22 -27.03 -10.50
CA ASP A 82 -2.23 -27.29 -9.47
C ASP A 82 -1.64 -26.96 -8.08
N GLN A 83 -1.10 -25.74 -7.99
CA GLN A 83 -0.71 -25.08 -6.76
C GLN A 83 -2.02 -24.68 -6.07
N GLU A 84 -2.70 -25.68 -5.50
CA GLU A 84 -3.76 -25.49 -4.52
C GLU A 84 -3.35 -24.33 -3.62
N LEU A 85 -4.19 -23.28 -3.57
CA LEU A 85 -3.94 -22.12 -2.72
C LEU A 85 -4.04 -22.56 -1.26
N ARG A 86 -2.95 -23.12 -0.73
CA ARG A 86 -2.81 -23.49 0.68
C ARG A 86 -2.99 -22.20 1.47
N PRO A 87 -4.09 -22.06 2.23
CA PRO A 87 -4.44 -20.78 2.81
C PRO A 87 -3.35 -20.33 3.78
N GLY A 88 -2.85 -19.11 3.61
CA GLY A 88 -1.83 -18.52 4.47
C GLY A 88 -0.40 -18.52 3.92
N THR A 89 -0.18 -18.68 2.61
CA THR A 89 1.18 -18.51 2.04
C THR A 89 1.70 -17.07 2.15
N ASP A 90 3.03 -16.89 2.12
CA ASP A 90 3.66 -15.55 2.01
C ASP A 90 3.22 -14.80 0.75
N LYS A 91 3.00 -15.52 -0.37
CA LYS A 91 2.46 -14.98 -1.63
C LYS A 91 1.05 -14.39 -1.44
N GLU A 92 0.19 -15.07 -0.69
CA GLU A 92 -1.14 -14.56 -0.30
C GLU A 92 -1.04 -13.36 0.64
N LEU A 93 -0.21 -13.44 1.69
CA LEU A 93 0.01 -12.31 2.60
C LEU A 93 0.43 -11.05 1.83
N ARG A 94 1.44 -11.16 0.96
CA ARG A 94 1.95 -10.04 0.14
C ARG A 94 0.93 -9.55 -0.88
N ARG A 95 -0.01 -10.39 -1.34
CA ARG A 95 -1.14 -9.96 -2.16
C ARG A 95 -2.13 -9.16 -1.32
N ASP A 96 -2.57 -9.68 -0.18
CA ASP A 96 -3.57 -9.05 0.67
C ASP A 96 -3.06 -7.72 1.26
N LEU A 97 -1.78 -7.65 1.64
CA LEU A 97 -1.13 -6.38 2.03
C LEU A 97 -1.06 -5.36 0.88
N LYS A 98 -0.99 -5.79 -0.39
CA LYS A 98 -1.10 -4.88 -1.55
C LYS A 98 -2.54 -4.45 -1.81
N VAL A 99 -3.52 -5.35 -1.63
CA VAL A 99 -4.95 -5.05 -1.76
C VAL A 99 -5.35 -3.95 -0.79
N LEU A 100 -4.82 -3.95 0.44
CA LEU A 100 -5.02 -2.88 1.43
C LEU A 100 -4.61 -1.47 0.95
N GLY A 101 -3.78 -1.36 -0.09
CA GLY A 101 -3.40 -0.10 -0.72
C GLY A 101 -4.25 0.32 -1.92
N GLN A 102 -5.23 -0.50 -2.34
CA GLN A 102 -6.13 -0.20 -3.46
C GLN A 102 -7.26 0.75 -3.02
N VAL A 103 -7.70 1.61 -3.93
CA VAL A 103 -8.74 2.62 -3.71
C VAL A 103 -9.98 2.05 -3.02
N ALA A 104 -10.57 0.99 -3.58
CA ALA A 104 -11.77 0.35 -3.01
C ALA A 104 -11.56 -0.26 -1.61
N SER A 105 -10.32 -0.65 -1.26
CA SER A 105 -9.99 -1.13 0.09
C SER A 105 -9.72 0.01 1.07
N LEU A 106 -9.24 1.15 0.60
CA LEU A 106 -9.10 2.35 1.43
C LEU A 106 -10.50 2.88 1.77
N GLU A 107 -11.37 3.07 0.78
CA GLU A 107 -12.75 3.57 0.96
C GLU A 107 -13.63 2.69 1.87
N ASP A 108 -13.39 1.38 1.90
CA ASP A 108 -14.11 0.46 2.79
C ASP A 108 -13.51 0.40 4.21
N LYS A 109 -14.23 1.00 5.17
CA LYS A 109 -13.96 0.95 6.62
C LYS A 109 -13.72 -0.47 7.16
N GLY A 110 -14.30 -1.50 6.53
CA GLY A 110 -14.14 -2.90 6.90
C GLY A 110 -12.81 -3.54 6.48
N SER A 111 -12.02 -2.92 5.60
CA SER A 111 -10.82 -3.55 5.02
C SER A 111 -9.71 -3.81 6.02
N ILE A 112 -9.37 -2.80 6.85
CA ILE A 112 -8.37 -2.97 7.91
C ILE A 112 -8.79 -4.07 8.92
N PRO A 113 -9.98 -4.03 9.56
CA PRO A 113 -10.37 -5.09 10.49
C PRO A 113 -10.37 -6.50 9.87
N ARG A 114 -10.81 -6.66 8.61
CA ARG A 114 -10.74 -7.97 7.91
C ARG A 114 -9.29 -8.41 7.66
N ALA A 115 -8.41 -7.51 7.23
CA ALA A 115 -6.99 -7.79 7.06
C ALA A 115 -6.34 -8.18 8.40
N VAL A 116 -6.69 -7.50 9.50
CA VAL A 116 -6.16 -7.82 10.83
C VAL A 116 -6.71 -9.12 11.39
N ALA A 117 -7.98 -9.46 11.12
CA ALA A 117 -8.52 -10.79 11.42
C ALA A 117 -7.70 -11.89 10.71
N ALA A 118 -7.47 -11.75 9.39
CA ALA A 118 -6.63 -12.68 8.64
C ALA A 118 -5.18 -12.75 9.17
N LEU A 119 -4.58 -11.63 9.59
CA LEU A 119 -3.26 -11.63 10.23
C LEU A 119 -3.25 -12.40 11.56
N ARG A 120 -4.25 -12.17 12.42
CA ARG A 120 -4.37 -12.83 13.73
C ARG A 120 -4.62 -14.33 13.62
N GLU A 121 -5.50 -14.73 12.70
CA GLU A 121 -6.09 -16.08 12.64
C GLU A 121 -5.41 -17.00 11.62
N ARG A 122 -4.77 -16.43 10.58
CA ARG A 122 -4.14 -17.20 9.48
C ARG A 122 -2.64 -16.95 9.38
N TYR A 123 -2.21 -15.71 9.14
CA TYR A 123 -0.82 -15.45 8.77
C TYR A 123 0.17 -15.54 9.94
N LEU A 124 -0.12 -14.93 11.10
CA LEU A 124 0.78 -15.00 12.27
C LEU A 124 0.93 -16.41 12.88
N PRO A 125 -0.10 -17.29 12.86
CA PRO A 125 0.08 -18.70 13.23
C PRO A 125 0.88 -19.53 12.22
N LEU A 126 0.66 -19.35 10.91
CA LEU A 126 1.23 -20.22 9.87
C LEU A 126 2.63 -19.80 9.40
N LEU A 127 2.88 -18.50 9.26
CA LEU A 127 4.16 -17.96 8.76
C LEU A 127 5.11 -17.49 9.88
N GLY A 128 4.58 -17.31 11.09
CA GLY A 128 5.31 -16.68 12.19
C GLY A 128 5.47 -15.17 12.05
N ALA A 129 5.86 -14.49 13.14
CA ALA A 129 5.94 -13.03 13.17
C ALA A 129 7.03 -12.46 12.26
N HIS A 130 8.20 -13.10 12.20
CA HIS A 130 9.33 -12.65 11.39
C HIS A 130 8.94 -12.41 9.92
N ALA A 131 8.42 -13.45 9.25
CA ALA A 131 8.00 -13.37 7.86
C ALA A 131 6.87 -12.35 7.65
N VAL A 132 5.90 -12.31 8.58
CA VAL A 132 4.78 -11.35 8.51
C VAL A 132 5.28 -9.90 8.56
N PHE A 133 6.09 -9.54 9.58
CA PHE A 133 6.54 -8.15 9.75
C PHE A 133 7.62 -7.74 8.73
N GLU A 134 8.37 -8.70 8.18
CA GLU A 134 9.20 -8.45 6.99
C GLU A 134 8.35 -8.13 5.75
N ALA A 135 7.32 -8.92 5.46
CA ALA A 135 6.39 -8.66 4.35
C ALA A 135 5.67 -7.30 4.48
N PHE A 136 5.32 -6.88 5.70
CA PHE A 136 4.83 -5.52 5.98
C PHE A 136 5.85 -4.44 5.58
N SER A 137 7.12 -4.63 5.93
CA SER A 137 8.21 -3.67 5.67
C SER A 137 8.54 -3.55 4.19
N ASP A 138 8.59 -4.70 3.50
CA ASP A 138 8.76 -4.77 2.06
C ASP A 138 7.59 -4.11 1.32
N THR A 139 6.37 -4.26 1.84
CA THR A 139 5.19 -3.63 1.25
C THR A 139 5.18 -2.13 1.51
N PHE A 140 5.49 -1.68 2.72
CA PHE A 140 5.55 -0.25 3.09
C PHE A 140 6.60 0.53 2.29
N SER A 141 7.79 -0.04 2.13
CA SER A 141 8.89 0.56 1.35
C SER A 141 8.57 0.65 -0.14
N ARG A 142 7.80 -0.30 -0.69
CA ARG A 142 7.33 -0.32 -2.10
C ARG A 142 6.04 0.45 -2.34
N ALA A 143 5.26 0.75 -1.29
CA ALA A 143 4.03 1.52 -1.38
C ALA A 143 4.33 2.94 -1.87
N LYS A 144 3.65 3.37 -2.93
CA LYS A 144 3.80 4.73 -3.49
C LYS A 144 2.89 5.76 -2.82
N LEU A 145 1.71 5.33 -2.37
CA LEU A 145 0.71 6.19 -1.76
C LEU A 145 0.93 6.31 -0.25
N VAL A 146 0.79 7.52 0.30
CA VAL A 146 0.80 7.75 1.76
C VAL A 146 -0.33 6.98 2.44
N ALA A 147 -1.51 6.93 1.84
CA ALA A 147 -2.05 5.67 1.29
C ALA A 147 -2.14 4.44 2.20
N HIS A 148 -2.09 3.32 1.48
CA HIS A 148 -1.34 2.11 1.77
C HIS A 148 -0.37 2.17 2.96
N ARG A 149 0.56 3.15 3.04
CA ARG A 149 1.53 3.23 4.16
C ARG A 149 0.85 3.45 5.51
N LYS A 150 -0.11 4.38 5.60
CA LYS A 150 -0.94 4.59 6.81
C LYS A 150 -1.80 3.35 7.09
N ALA A 151 -2.44 2.76 6.09
CA ALA A 151 -3.27 1.56 6.26
C ALA A 151 -2.47 0.35 6.81
N LEU A 152 -1.22 0.16 6.36
CA LEU A 152 -0.30 -0.85 6.90
C LEU A 152 0.05 -0.57 8.37
N LEU A 153 0.32 0.69 8.73
CA LEU A 153 0.58 1.05 10.13
C LEU A 153 -0.66 0.82 11.01
N TYR A 154 -1.86 1.20 10.54
CA TYR A 154 -3.09 1.02 11.30
C TYR A 154 -3.47 -0.45 11.49
N ALA A 155 -3.17 -1.32 10.53
CA ALA A 155 -3.29 -2.76 10.73
C ALA A 155 -2.38 -3.26 11.88
N VAL A 156 -1.17 -2.71 12.03
CA VAL A 156 -0.28 -3.01 13.17
C VAL A 156 -0.78 -2.36 14.47
N HIS A 157 -1.32 -1.15 14.43
CA HIS A 157 -1.95 -0.50 15.58
C HIS A 157 -3.10 -1.36 16.13
N ASP A 158 -4.01 -1.89 15.30
CA ASP A 158 -5.07 -2.80 15.79
C ASP A 158 -4.48 -4.12 16.33
N LEU A 159 -3.38 -4.66 15.78
CA LEU A 159 -2.72 -5.82 16.40
C LEU A 159 -2.23 -5.55 17.85
N PHE A 160 -1.83 -4.31 18.16
CA PHE A 160 -1.48 -3.88 19.51
C PHE A 160 -2.68 -3.54 20.41
N MET A 161 -3.70 -2.88 19.87
CA MET A 161 -4.83 -2.34 20.64
C MET A 161 -5.99 -3.35 20.75
N GLY A 162 -6.40 -3.91 19.62
CA GLY A 162 -7.56 -4.79 19.53
C GLY A 162 -7.42 -6.09 20.34
N LYS A 163 -8.52 -6.49 20.98
CA LYS A 163 -8.57 -7.59 21.96
C LYS A 163 -7.49 -7.47 23.05
N ARG A 164 -7.16 -6.24 23.49
CA ARG A 164 -6.13 -5.93 24.51
C ARG A 164 -4.75 -6.52 24.13
N GLY A 165 -4.34 -6.31 22.89
CA GLY A 165 -3.05 -6.75 22.34
C GLY A 165 -2.84 -8.26 22.31
N ALA A 166 -3.91 -9.07 22.37
CA ALA A 166 -3.81 -10.53 22.41
C ALA A 166 -2.97 -11.13 21.27
N ALA A 167 -3.00 -10.49 20.09
CA ALA A 167 -2.22 -10.91 18.93
C ALA A 167 -0.69 -10.79 19.14
N MET A 168 -0.26 -9.83 19.95
CA MET A 168 1.13 -9.47 20.24
C MET A 168 1.68 -10.10 21.54
N LYS A 169 0.84 -10.74 22.35
CA LYS A 169 1.26 -11.45 23.59
C LYS A 169 2.18 -12.66 23.37
N PRO A 170 2.01 -13.50 22.32
CA PRO A 170 2.91 -14.64 22.10
C PRO A 170 4.37 -14.20 21.92
N LYS A 171 5.28 -14.93 22.56
CA LYS A 171 6.71 -14.60 22.64
C LYS A 171 7.30 -14.33 21.25
N GLY A 172 8.11 -13.28 21.13
CA GLY A 172 8.76 -12.87 19.88
C GLY A 172 7.92 -11.96 18.99
N ARG A 173 6.58 -12.07 18.97
CA ARG A 173 5.74 -11.32 18.02
C ARG A 173 5.90 -9.80 18.11
N ARG A 174 5.85 -9.25 19.32
CA ARG A 174 6.10 -7.82 19.56
C ARG A 174 7.50 -7.40 19.11
N LYS A 175 8.52 -8.17 19.51
CA LYS A 175 9.93 -7.88 19.20
C LYS A 175 10.16 -7.84 17.69
N ASP A 176 9.65 -8.82 16.95
CA ASP A 176 9.74 -8.83 15.49
C ASP A 176 8.95 -7.67 14.87
N CYS A 177 7.79 -7.29 15.41
CA CYS A 177 7.07 -6.11 14.93
C CYS A 177 7.88 -4.81 15.10
N VAL A 178 8.49 -4.61 16.27
CA VAL A 178 9.34 -3.44 16.55
C VAL A 178 10.59 -3.45 15.68
N ASP A 179 11.36 -4.55 15.71
CA ASP A 179 12.67 -4.64 15.07
C ASP A 179 12.58 -4.74 13.54
N ARG A 180 11.63 -5.53 13.00
CA ARG A 180 11.54 -5.80 11.56
C ARG A 180 10.72 -4.74 10.84
N PHE A 181 9.65 -4.23 11.46
CA PHE A 181 8.74 -3.26 10.84
C PHE A 181 8.92 -1.84 11.38
N LEU A 182 8.57 -1.56 12.64
CA LEU A 182 8.46 -0.18 13.13
C LEU A 182 9.79 0.59 13.02
N VAL A 183 10.91 0.02 13.49
CA VAL A 183 12.23 0.65 13.36
C VAL A 183 12.63 0.77 11.88
N ARG A 184 12.35 -0.25 11.05
CA ARG A 184 12.75 -0.31 9.63
C ARG A 184 12.00 0.70 8.75
N ILE A 185 10.75 1.03 9.07
CA ILE A 185 9.99 2.06 8.33
C ILE A 185 10.40 3.49 8.72
N GLY A 186 11.12 3.67 9.82
CA GLY A 186 11.56 4.98 10.33
C GLY A 186 12.30 5.81 9.28
N GLN A 187 13.22 5.22 8.52
CA GLN A 187 13.95 5.92 7.45
C GLN A 187 13.05 6.56 6.38
N PHE A 188 11.85 6.00 6.15
CA PHE A 188 10.85 6.57 5.23
C PHE A 188 10.05 7.66 5.93
N ILE A 189 9.64 7.45 7.19
CA ILE A 189 8.89 8.44 7.96
C ILE A 189 9.71 9.73 8.15
N ARG A 190 11.03 9.61 8.34
CA ARG A 190 11.98 10.74 8.36
C ARG A 190 11.95 11.58 7.08
N SER A 191 11.65 11.01 5.91
CA SER A 191 11.56 11.76 4.65
C SER A 191 10.17 12.35 4.37
N PHE A 192 9.18 12.11 5.24
CA PHE A 192 7.83 12.66 5.10
C PHE A 192 7.74 14.10 5.59
N SER A 193 6.86 14.89 4.98
CA SER A 193 6.51 16.23 5.45
C SER A 193 5.74 16.19 6.77
N SER A 194 5.70 17.30 7.52
CA SER A 194 5.03 17.38 8.83
C SER A 194 3.56 16.91 8.78
N GLN A 195 2.81 17.31 7.76
CA GLN A 195 1.41 16.88 7.53
C GLN A 195 1.30 15.37 7.26
N GLN A 196 2.28 14.77 6.60
CA GLN A 196 2.32 13.33 6.38
C GLN A 196 2.70 12.58 7.67
N ARG A 197 3.65 13.11 8.47
CA ARG A 197 4.09 12.58 9.77
C ARG A 197 3.01 12.64 10.85
N GLU A 198 2.09 13.61 10.82
CA GLU A 198 1.08 13.84 11.88
C GLU A 198 0.33 12.57 12.34
N ALA A 199 -0.15 11.74 11.40
CA ALA A 199 -0.85 10.49 11.73
C ALA A 199 0.06 9.45 12.41
N TYR A 200 1.36 9.44 12.08
CA TYR A 200 2.36 8.57 12.70
C TYR A 200 2.65 9.03 14.13
N VAL A 201 2.72 10.34 14.36
CA VAL A 201 2.86 10.94 15.71
C VAL A 201 1.67 10.58 16.59
N LYS A 202 0.43 10.72 16.10
CA LYS A 202 -0.79 10.33 16.84
C LYS A 202 -0.73 8.87 17.29
N VAL A 203 -0.40 7.95 16.38
CA VAL A 203 -0.23 6.52 16.70
C VAL A 203 0.83 6.26 17.78
N LEU A 204 1.95 7.00 17.79
CA LEU A 204 2.95 6.87 18.88
C LEU A 204 2.43 7.40 20.22
N LEU A 205 1.69 8.51 20.24
CA LEU A 205 1.09 9.05 21.45
C LEU A 205 0.02 8.11 22.04
N ASP A 206 -0.77 7.46 21.20
CA ASP A 206 -1.71 6.41 21.61
C ASP A 206 -0.98 5.21 22.21
N TRP A 207 0.09 4.74 21.57
CA TRP A 207 0.89 3.62 22.08
C TRP A 207 1.63 3.96 23.38
N GLN A 208 2.05 5.20 23.56
CA GLN A 208 2.66 5.72 24.78
C GLN A 208 1.63 5.80 25.93
N SER A 209 0.46 6.39 25.68
CA SER A 209 -0.60 6.53 26.70
C SER A 209 -1.17 5.17 27.14
N CYS A 210 -1.38 4.26 26.18
CA CYS A 210 -1.89 2.91 26.44
C CYS A 210 -0.81 1.89 26.82
N LYS A 211 0.47 2.29 26.86
CA LYS A 211 1.62 1.47 27.30
C LYS A 211 1.71 0.11 26.58
N VAL A 212 1.40 0.07 25.29
CA VAL A 212 1.41 -1.18 24.49
C VAL A 212 2.83 -1.62 24.10
N LEU A 213 3.75 -0.67 24.02
CA LEU A 213 5.20 -0.87 23.90
C LEU A 213 5.86 -0.72 25.27
N LEU A 214 6.98 -1.42 25.48
CA LEU A 214 7.89 -1.14 26.59
C LEU A 214 8.56 0.23 26.38
N PRO A 215 8.99 0.94 27.44
CA PRO A 215 9.65 2.24 27.31
C PRO A 215 10.84 2.23 26.33
N THR A 216 11.69 1.21 26.42
CA THR A 216 12.85 1.01 25.53
C THR A 216 12.48 0.57 24.11
N GLU A 217 11.28 0.03 23.89
CA GLU A 217 10.75 -0.23 22.54
C GLU A 217 10.21 1.06 21.92
N LEU A 218 9.51 1.89 22.71
CA LEU A 218 8.97 3.18 22.28
C LEU A 218 10.08 4.17 21.93
N GLU A 219 11.09 4.30 22.80
CA GLU A 219 12.29 5.14 22.59
C GLU A 219 12.98 4.79 21.27
N ARG A 220 13.28 3.51 21.04
CA ARG A 220 13.87 3.04 19.76
C ARG A 220 13.01 3.34 18.53
N VAL A 221 11.69 3.38 18.66
CA VAL A 221 10.79 3.76 17.55
C VAL A 221 10.78 5.27 17.35
N LYS A 222 10.74 6.07 18.42
CA LYS A 222 10.89 7.54 18.39
C LYS A 222 12.21 7.95 17.72
N ASP A 223 13.32 7.39 18.17
CA ASP A 223 14.65 7.56 17.58
C ASP A 223 14.61 7.25 16.09
N ALA A 224 14.09 6.08 15.71
CA ALA A 224 14.02 5.64 14.33
C ALA A 224 13.13 6.56 13.46
N TRP A 225 12.11 7.20 14.04
CA TRP A 225 11.13 8.02 13.32
C TRP A 225 11.46 9.51 13.33
N ASP A 226 12.46 9.95 14.12
CA ASP A 226 12.81 11.37 14.32
C ASP A 226 11.62 12.13 14.93
N MET A 227 11.20 11.68 16.12
CA MET A 227 10.00 12.15 16.84
C MET A 227 10.21 12.18 18.35
N ASP A 228 10.48 13.38 18.89
CA ASP A 228 10.54 13.66 20.33
C ASP A 228 9.18 14.03 20.92
#